data_AF-A0A2V1E276-F1
#
_entry.id   AF-A0A2V1E276-F1
#
_cell.length_a   1.000
_cell.length_b   1.000
_cell.length_c   1.000
_cell.angle_alpha   90.00
_cell.angle_beta   90.00
_cell.angle_gamma   90.00
#
_symmetry.space_group_name_H-M   'P 1'
#
loop_
_entity.id
_entity.type
_entity.pdbx_description
1 polymer ?
#
loop_
_entity_poly.entity_id
_entity_poly.type
_entity_poly.pdbx_seq_one_letter_code
_entity_poly.pdbx_strand_id
1 'polypeptide(L)'
;MSRQGTVVEQKQHFLQLRKQYLSRGIVPSEKLKRIAQEGGVELSVLKGAMDKVNRELKQHSRTVYSRQMTQHVIEQIDKFYWASGSREIDADATTDGATAADDNSSSSDAAATAAHTLYETDDLTQDENISKIPFDWPVTAEERAQMNDQYNTGTYLSALHYMQELSARRLELQMRLNKYKTLLSLLKPYRNPMQTIQPNLVGRDAPLALELGKTRTLAIRVAGRVGERFADVEVPSTAEDDDMVMGEDPGREKVQKVLESW
;
A
#
# COMPACT_ATOMS: atom_id res chain seq x y z
N MET A 1 -38.10 -8.90 0.28
CA MET A 1 -36.99 -8.79 -0.68
C MET A 1 -37.02 -7.40 -1.28
N SER A 2 -36.11 -6.53 -0.85
CA SER A 2 -36.07 -5.14 -1.32
C SER A 2 -35.56 -5.13 -2.75
N ARG A 3 -36.40 -4.70 -3.70
CA ARG A 3 -35.99 -4.47 -5.08
C ARG A 3 -35.14 -3.20 -5.10
N GLN A 4 -33.87 -3.33 -4.73
CA GLN A 4 -32.90 -2.25 -4.95
C GLN A 4 -32.68 -2.18 -6.46
N GLY A 5 -33.32 -1.19 -7.11
CA GLY A 5 -33.06 -0.86 -8.50
C GLY A 5 -31.60 -0.51 -8.72
N THR A 6 -31.17 -0.49 -9.99
CA THR A 6 -29.79 -0.11 -10.34
C THR A 6 -29.45 1.27 -9.76
N VAL A 7 -28.16 1.57 -9.54
CA VAL A 7 -27.71 2.87 -8.99
C VAL A 7 -28.27 4.04 -9.80
N VAL A 8 -28.38 3.88 -11.12
CA VAL A 8 -28.99 4.86 -12.03
C VAL A 8 -30.49 5.04 -11.75
N GLU A 9 -31.24 3.95 -11.55
CA GLU A 9 -32.66 4.01 -11.18
C GLU A 9 -32.87 4.67 -9.82
N GLN A 10 -31.98 4.44 -8.86
CA GLN A 10 -32.04 5.09 -7.55
C GLN A 10 -31.77 6.59 -7.65
N LYS A 11 -30.73 7.00 -8.40
CA LYS A 11 -30.43 8.41 -8.71
C LYS A 11 -31.62 9.08 -9.41
N GLN A 12 -32.23 8.41 -10.38
CA GLN A 12 -33.42 8.89 -11.08
C GLN A 12 -34.61 9.07 -10.14
N HIS A 13 -34.89 8.06 -9.32
CA HIS A 13 -36.00 8.10 -8.36
C HIS A 13 -35.80 9.23 -7.34
N PHE A 14 -34.59 9.43 -6.83
CA PHE A 14 -34.25 10.54 -5.94
C PHE A 14 -34.52 11.91 -6.58
N LEU A 15 -34.06 12.13 -7.82
CA LEU A 15 -34.29 13.40 -8.52
C LEU A 15 -35.78 13.63 -8.83
N GLN A 16 -36.52 12.58 -9.15
CA GLN A 16 -37.97 12.65 -9.35
C GLN A 16 -38.71 13.03 -8.06
N LEU A 17 -38.34 12.43 -6.93
CA LEU A 17 -38.88 12.81 -5.62
C LEU A 17 -38.56 14.26 -5.30
N ARG A 18 -37.30 14.69 -5.46
CA ARG A 18 -36.90 16.08 -5.20
C ARG A 18 -37.62 17.07 -6.09
N LYS A 19 -37.82 16.75 -7.38
CA LYS A 19 -38.67 17.54 -8.28
C LYS A 19 -40.09 17.65 -7.76
N GLN A 20 -40.67 16.55 -7.28
CA GLN A 20 -42.03 16.59 -6.71
C GLN A 20 -42.09 17.55 -5.52
N TYR A 21 -41.10 17.57 -4.62
CA TYR A 21 -41.03 18.52 -3.52
C TYR A 21 -40.86 19.98 -3.99
N LEU A 22 -39.97 20.24 -4.95
CA LEU A 22 -39.68 21.58 -5.46
C LEU A 22 -40.82 22.16 -6.31
N SER A 23 -41.63 21.30 -6.94
CA SER A 23 -42.80 21.70 -7.72
C SER A 23 -44.07 21.86 -6.88
N ARG A 24 -44.02 21.64 -5.56
CA ARG A 24 -45.15 21.90 -4.68
C ARG A 24 -45.45 23.40 -4.69
N GLY A 25 -46.72 23.72 -4.94
CA GLY A 25 -47.20 25.08 -4.87
C GLY A 25 -47.04 25.65 -3.46
N ILE A 26 -46.73 26.93 -3.40
CA ILE A 26 -46.61 27.67 -2.15
C ILE A 26 -48.04 28.03 -1.71
N VAL A 27 -48.38 27.67 -0.47
CA VAL A 27 -49.63 28.09 0.17
C VAL A 27 -49.37 29.44 0.85
N PRO A 28 -50.31 30.41 0.79
CA PRO A 28 -50.17 31.69 1.47
C PRO A 28 -49.98 31.46 2.98
N SER A 29 -48.79 31.77 3.48
CA SER A 29 -48.46 31.63 4.89
C SER A 29 -49.27 32.63 5.74
N GLU A 30 -49.58 32.26 6.98
CA GLU A 30 -50.31 33.13 7.91
C GLU A 30 -49.57 34.46 8.16
N LYS A 31 -48.23 34.45 8.07
CA LYS A 31 -47.41 35.67 8.14
C LYS A 31 -47.65 36.59 6.95
N LEU A 32 -47.71 36.05 5.73
CA LEU A 32 -48.02 36.83 4.52
C LEU A 32 -49.44 37.41 4.56
N LYS A 33 -50.41 36.68 5.12
CA LYS A 33 -51.78 37.19 5.29
C LYS A 33 -51.83 38.36 6.28
N ARG A 34 -51.08 38.30 7.38
CA ARG A 34 -50.98 39.41 8.36
C ARG A 34 -50.33 40.64 7.75
N ILE A 35 -49.22 40.48 7.03
CA ILE A 35 -48.52 41.58 6.34
C ILE A 35 -49.42 42.22 5.28
N ALA A 36 -50.19 41.43 4.54
CA ALA A 36 -51.13 41.94 3.56
C ALA A 36 -52.27 42.75 4.20
N GLN A 37 -52.79 42.29 5.35
CA GLN A 37 -53.82 43.01 6.12
C GLN A 37 -53.27 44.31 6.70
N GLU A 38 -52.05 44.31 7.22
CA GLU A 38 -51.35 45.52 7.72
C GLU A 38 -51.05 46.52 6.58
N GLY A 39 -50.78 46.01 5.38
CA GLY A 39 -50.55 46.81 4.17
C GLY A 39 -51.79 47.22 3.39
N GLY A 40 -53.00 46.90 3.86
CA GLY A 40 -54.27 47.26 3.20
C GLY A 40 -54.53 46.52 1.87
N VAL A 41 -53.84 45.42 1.60
CA VAL A 41 -54.00 44.62 0.37
C VAL A 41 -55.12 43.60 0.56
N GLU A 42 -56.08 43.59 -0.36
CA GLU A 42 -57.16 42.61 -0.33
C GLU A 42 -56.63 41.17 -0.49
N LEU A 43 -57.20 40.24 0.29
CA LEU A 43 -56.85 38.82 0.25
C LEU A 43 -57.10 38.18 -1.14
N SER A 44 -57.99 38.76 -1.94
CA SER A 44 -58.27 38.39 -3.33
C SER A 44 -57.07 38.62 -4.25
N VAL A 45 -56.43 39.80 -4.13
CA VAL A 45 -55.24 40.20 -4.89
C VAL A 45 -54.03 39.36 -4.47
N LEU A 46 -53.86 39.11 -3.17
CA LEU A 46 -52.82 38.22 -2.65
C LEU A 46 -52.98 36.80 -3.21
N LYS A 47 -54.21 36.27 -3.22
CA LYS A 47 -54.50 34.96 -3.79
C LYS A 47 -54.19 34.92 -5.29
N GLY A 48 -54.59 35.94 -6.05
CA GLY A 48 -54.29 36.04 -7.48
C GLY A 48 -52.78 36.12 -7.78
N ALA A 49 -52.02 36.87 -6.97
CA ALA A 49 -50.57 36.95 -7.06
C ALA A 49 -49.92 35.59 -6.75
N MET A 50 -50.39 34.90 -5.71
CA MET A 50 -49.90 33.55 -5.36
C MET A 50 -50.23 32.52 -6.44
N ASP A 51 -51.42 32.59 -7.03
CA ASP A 51 -51.81 31.72 -8.14
C ASP A 51 -50.94 31.97 -9.39
N LYS A 52 -50.59 33.23 -9.66
CA LYS A 52 -49.65 33.59 -10.73
C LYS A 52 -48.23 33.04 -10.46
N VAL A 53 -47.71 33.24 -9.25
CA VAL A 53 -46.40 32.70 -8.84
C VAL A 53 -46.39 31.17 -8.92
N ASN A 54 -47.45 30.51 -8.45
CA ASN A 54 -47.58 29.06 -8.53
C ASN A 54 -47.66 28.57 -9.99
N ARG A 55 -48.26 29.35 -10.90
CA ARG A 55 -48.27 29.05 -12.34
C ARG A 55 -46.89 29.20 -12.97
N GLU A 56 -46.17 30.27 -12.66
CA GLU A 56 -44.80 30.49 -13.13
C GLU A 56 -43.83 29.44 -12.57
N LEU A 57 -43.96 29.07 -11.30
CA LEU A 57 -43.17 27.99 -10.68
C LEU A 57 -43.43 26.63 -11.35
N LYS A 58 -44.68 26.32 -11.70
CA LYS A 58 -45.01 25.11 -12.48
C LYS A 58 -44.42 25.15 -13.89
N GLN A 59 -44.43 26.31 -14.54
CA GLN A 59 -43.82 26.48 -15.86
C GLN A 59 -42.29 26.34 -15.81
N HIS A 60 -41.64 26.95 -14.83
CA HIS A 60 -40.20 26.86 -14.61
C HIS A 60 -39.77 25.43 -14.24
N SER A 61 -40.47 24.77 -13.32
CA SER A 61 -40.16 23.38 -12.95
C SER A 61 -40.36 22.40 -14.11
N ARG A 62 -41.28 22.66 -15.04
CA ARG A 62 -41.46 21.85 -16.25
C ARG A 62 -40.36 22.05 -17.29
N THR A 63 -39.83 23.27 -17.40
CA THR A 63 -38.77 23.62 -18.36
C THR A 63 -37.39 23.20 -17.87
N VAL A 64 -37.06 23.51 -16.61
CA VAL A 64 -35.75 23.18 -16.01
C VAL A 64 -35.62 21.70 -15.71
N TYR A 65 -36.65 21.06 -15.14
CA TYR A 65 -36.63 19.63 -14.84
C TYR A 65 -37.30 18.81 -15.94
N SER A 66 -36.90 19.04 -17.19
CA SER A 66 -37.32 18.19 -18.30
C SER A 66 -36.78 16.77 -18.11
N ARG A 67 -37.44 15.76 -18.71
CA ARG A 67 -37.01 14.36 -18.59
C ARG A 67 -35.59 14.16 -19.13
N GLN A 68 -35.27 14.83 -20.24
CA GLN A 68 -33.96 14.78 -20.87
C GLN A 68 -32.88 15.44 -20.00
N MET A 69 -33.17 16.58 -19.37
CA MET A 69 -32.23 17.23 -18.44
C MET A 69 -31.96 16.38 -17.20
N THR A 70 -32.99 15.72 -16.66
CA THR A 70 -32.80 14.81 -15.53
C THR A 70 -31.90 13.63 -15.91
N GLN A 71 -32.09 13.03 -17.09
CA GLN A 71 -31.22 11.96 -17.59
C GLN A 71 -29.78 12.44 -17.79
N HIS A 72 -29.60 13.60 -18.42
CA HIS A 72 -28.28 14.19 -18.64
C HIS A 72 -27.54 14.51 -17.32
N VAL A 73 -28.23 15.05 -16.31
CA VAL A 73 -27.65 15.30 -14.99
C VAL A 73 -27.28 13.99 -14.29
N ILE A 74 -28.08 12.94 -14.43
CA ILE A 74 -27.74 11.61 -13.89
C ILE A 74 -26.48 11.09 -14.57
N GLU A 75 -26.39 11.15 -15.90
CA GLU A 75 -25.20 10.76 -16.65
C GLU A 75 -23.98 11.58 -16.26
N GLN A 76 -24.13 12.89 -16.03
CA GLN A 76 -23.04 13.74 -15.54
C GLN A 76 -22.60 13.33 -14.15
N ILE A 77 -23.52 13.13 -13.20
CA ILE A 77 -23.20 12.66 -11.85
C ILE A 77 -22.52 11.29 -11.92
N ASP A 78 -22.94 10.42 -12.82
CA ASP A 78 -22.30 9.13 -13.03
C ASP A 78 -20.88 9.29 -13.58
N LYS A 79 -20.69 10.09 -14.63
CA LYS A 79 -19.38 10.44 -15.17
C LYS A 79 -18.48 11.08 -14.12
N PHE A 80 -19.00 11.96 -13.28
CA PHE A 80 -18.23 12.58 -12.19
C PHE A 80 -17.89 11.59 -11.09
N TYR A 81 -18.80 10.68 -10.74
CA TYR A 81 -18.53 9.61 -9.78
C TYR A 81 -17.46 8.65 -10.30
N TRP A 82 -17.59 8.24 -11.56
CA TRP A 82 -16.57 7.43 -12.24
C TRP A 82 -15.26 8.19 -12.37
N ALA A 83 -15.26 9.49 -12.69
CA ALA A 83 -14.06 10.30 -12.80
C ALA A 83 -13.43 10.65 -11.44
N SER A 84 -14.20 10.75 -10.36
CA SER A 84 -13.67 10.96 -9.01
C SER A 84 -13.06 9.67 -8.46
N GLY A 85 -13.75 8.54 -8.67
CA GLY A 85 -13.20 7.23 -8.35
C GLY A 85 -12.01 6.87 -9.25
N SER A 86 -12.07 7.21 -10.54
CA SER A 86 -10.95 6.98 -11.46
C SER A 86 -9.81 7.97 -11.27
N ARG A 87 -10.02 9.21 -10.81
CA ARG A 87 -8.90 10.12 -10.47
C ARG A 87 -8.15 9.64 -9.23
N GLU A 88 -8.84 8.97 -8.32
CA GLU A 88 -8.21 8.26 -7.20
C GLU A 88 -7.43 7.03 -7.69
N ILE A 89 -7.90 6.34 -8.73
CA ILE A 89 -7.23 5.18 -9.37
C ILE A 89 -6.12 5.59 -10.39
N ASP A 90 -6.25 6.69 -11.13
CA ASP A 90 -5.32 7.16 -12.17
C ASP A 90 -4.14 7.92 -11.56
N ALA A 91 -4.32 8.53 -10.38
CA ALA A 91 -3.21 8.94 -9.52
C ALA A 91 -2.40 7.72 -9.01
N ASP A 92 -2.99 6.52 -9.06
CA ASP A 92 -2.39 5.24 -8.62
C ASP A 92 -1.90 4.37 -9.81
N ALA A 93 -2.35 4.64 -11.04
CA ALA A 93 -1.95 3.92 -12.25
C ALA A 93 -0.89 4.65 -13.11
N THR A 94 -0.56 5.91 -12.81
CA THR A 94 0.45 6.69 -13.56
C THR A 94 1.86 6.66 -12.95
N THR A 95 2.09 5.89 -11.89
CA THR A 95 3.43 5.63 -11.33
C THR A 95 4.19 4.50 -12.01
N ASP A 96 3.90 4.20 -13.28
CA ASP A 96 4.77 3.35 -14.10
C ASP A 96 4.76 3.82 -15.58
N GLY A 97 5.53 4.87 -15.89
CA GLY A 97 5.70 5.33 -17.28
C GLY A 97 6.16 6.78 -17.43
N ALA A 98 7.46 7.02 -17.31
CA ALA A 98 8.18 8.27 -17.52
C ALA A 98 7.61 9.25 -18.58
N THR A 99 7.49 10.53 -18.22
CA THR A 99 8.22 11.66 -18.86
C THR A 99 8.08 12.94 -18.03
N ALA A 100 9.19 13.68 -17.98
CA ALA A 100 9.38 14.89 -17.18
C ALA A 100 8.42 16.04 -17.53
N ALA A 101 7.93 16.74 -16.50
CA ALA A 101 8.16 18.17 -16.26
C ALA A 101 7.04 18.78 -15.41
N ASP A 102 7.47 19.34 -14.28
CA ASP A 102 7.00 20.59 -13.68
C ASP A 102 5.89 20.59 -12.60
N ASP A 103 6.21 21.41 -11.59
CA ASP A 103 5.39 22.14 -10.63
C ASP A 103 4.68 21.43 -9.45
N ASN A 104 5.46 21.23 -8.38
CA ASN A 104 5.26 21.85 -7.07
C ASN A 104 3.82 22.00 -6.51
N SER A 105 3.38 21.03 -5.69
CA SER A 105 2.61 21.35 -4.48
C SER A 105 2.58 20.20 -3.46
N SER A 106 3.20 20.42 -2.30
CA SER A 106 2.84 19.88 -0.97
C SER A 106 1.98 18.61 -0.90
N SER A 107 2.59 17.41 -0.80
CA SER A 107 1.82 16.15 -0.70
C SER A 107 2.39 15.08 0.24
N SER A 108 3.36 15.41 1.12
CA SER A 108 3.96 14.40 2.03
C SER A 108 2.99 13.80 3.05
N ASP A 109 1.89 14.50 3.40
CA ASP A 109 0.85 13.97 4.31
C ASP A 109 -0.20 13.09 3.60
N ALA A 110 -0.36 13.23 2.28
CA ALA A 110 -1.29 12.41 1.50
C ALA A 110 -0.75 10.99 1.28
N ALA A 111 0.57 10.85 1.15
CA ALA A 111 1.22 9.55 1.03
C ALA A 111 1.19 8.73 2.33
N ALA A 112 1.29 9.39 3.49
CA ALA A 112 1.26 8.72 4.81
C ALA A 112 -0.16 8.24 5.19
N THR A 113 -1.19 8.98 4.77
CA THR A 113 -2.59 8.57 4.93
C THR A 113 -2.96 7.45 3.96
N ALA A 114 -2.48 7.48 2.71
CA ALA A 114 -2.63 6.37 1.76
C ALA A 114 -1.98 5.06 2.24
N ALA A 115 -0.90 5.14 3.05
CA ALA A 115 -0.26 3.96 3.63
C ALA A 115 -1.14 3.25 4.69
N HIS A 116 -2.13 3.94 5.28
CA HIS A 116 -3.02 3.40 6.32
C HIS A 116 -4.47 3.21 5.85
N THR A 117 -4.77 3.47 4.56
CA THR A 117 -6.10 3.24 3.99
C THR A 117 -6.21 1.81 3.48
N LEU A 118 -7.22 1.09 4.00
CA LEU A 118 -7.63 -0.22 3.49
C LEU A 118 -8.71 -0.01 2.42
N TYR A 119 -8.54 -0.66 1.28
CA TYR A 119 -9.56 -0.69 0.23
C TYR A 119 -10.41 -1.96 0.34
N GLU A 120 -11.66 -1.93 -0.13
CA GLU A 120 -12.55 -3.12 -0.12
C GLU A 120 -11.98 -4.29 -0.95
N THR A 121 -11.10 -3.99 -1.90
CA THR A 121 -10.39 -4.97 -2.71
C THR A 121 -9.11 -5.49 -2.08
N ASP A 122 -8.69 -4.98 -0.93
CA ASP A 122 -7.45 -5.41 -0.28
C ASP A 122 -7.62 -6.81 0.33
N ASP A 123 -6.81 -7.73 -0.16
CA ASP A 123 -6.78 -9.09 0.36
C ASP A 123 -6.12 -9.11 1.75
N LEU A 124 -6.94 -9.34 2.78
CA LEU A 124 -6.53 -9.44 4.18
C LEU A 124 -5.74 -10.72 4.50
N THR A 125 -5.49 -11.59 3.53
CA THR A 125 -4.55 -12.69 3.70
C THR A 125 -3.09 -12.22 3.65
N GLN A 126 -2.82 -11.02 3.10
CA GLN A 126 -1.47 -10.47 2.97
C GLN A 126 -1.04 -9.68 4.22
N ASP A 127 0.19 -9.93 4.66
CA ASP A 127 0.76 -9.33 5.87
C ASP A 127 0.89 -7.80 5.75
N GLU A 128 1.16 -7.31 4.54
CA GLU A 128 1.19 -5.88 4.22
C GLU A 128 -0.16 -5.22 4.49
N ASN A 129 -1.27 -5.87 4.11
CA ASN A 129 -2.61 -5.33 4.34
C ASN A 129 -3.03 -5.47 5.81
N ILE A 130 -2.63 -6.55 6.49
CA ILE A 130 -2.87 -6.73 7.93
C ILE A 130 -2.18 -5.61 8.74
N SER A 131 -0.99 -5.17 8.33
CA SER A 131 -0.26 -4.07 9.00
C SER A 131 -0.92 -2.70 8.87
N LYS A 132 -1.79 -2.50 7.88
CA LYS A 132 -2.54 -1.25 7.68
C LYS A 132 -3.74 -1.13 8.63
N ILE A 133 -4.16 -2.24 9.27
CA ILE A 133 -5.36 -2.25 10.11
C ILE A 133 -5.11 -1.48 11.42
N PRO A 134 -5.94 -0.47 11.76
CA PRO A 134 -5.80 0.26 13.01
C PRO A 134 -6.01 -0.63 14.23
N PHE A 135 -5.22 -0.43 15.28
CA PHE A 135 -5.40 -1.12 16.55
C PHE A 135 -6.74 -0.77 17.23
N ASP A 136 -7.18 0.48 17.07
CA ASP A 136 -8.46 0.98 17.59
C ASP A 136 -9.48 1.14 16.47
N TRP A 137 -10.70 0.66 16.66
CA TRP A 137 -11.79 0.80 15.68
C TRP A 137 -12.19 2.29 15.55
N PRO A 138 -12.05 2.92 14.36
CA PRO A 138 -12.29 4.35 14.19
C PRO A 138 -13.80 4.63 14.09
N VAL A 139 -14.49 4.68 15.24
CA VAL A 139 -15.91 5.05 15.30
C VAL A 139 -16.03 6.57 15.32
N THR A 140 -16.80 7.13 14.38
CA THR A 140 -17.18 8.54 14.42
C THR A 140 -18.03 8.82 15.67
N ALA A 141 -17.96 10.03 16.22
CA ALA A 141 -18.67 10.35 17.48
C ALA A 141 -20.20 10.11 17.41
N GLU A 142 -20.78 10.11 16.21
CA GLU A 142 -22.21 9.92 15.95
C GLU A 142 -22.63 8.43 15.96
N GLU A 143 -21.75 7.53 15.52
CA GLU A 143 -21.98 6.07 15.50
C GLU A 143 -21.79 5.44 16.88
N ARG A 144 -20.87 6.01 17.67
CA ARG A 144 -20.61 5.64 19.08
C ARG A 144 -21.86 5.80 19.96
N ALA A 145 -22.74 6.76 19.64
CA ALA A 145 -23.96 6.97 20.39
C ALA A 145 -25.07 5.93 20.10
N GLN A 146 -24.95 5.14 19.03
CA GLN A 146 -26.00 4.23 18.54
C GLN A 146 -25.66 2.75 18.76
N MET A 147 -24.39 2.40 18.96
CA MET A 147 -23.93 1.03 19.13
C MET A 147 -23.64 0.69 20.60
N ASN A 148 -23.88 -0.57 20.99
CA ASN A 148 -23.43 -1.10 22.29
C ASN A 148 -21.90 -1.31 22.22
N ASP A 149 -21.16 -0.21 22.31
CA ASP A 149 -19.75 -0.07 21.92
C ASP A 149 -18.80 -1.08 22.57
N GLN A 150 -19.11 -1.52 23.79
CA GLN A 150 -18.25 -2.42 24.54
C GLN A 150 -18.15 -3.83 23.92
N TYR A 151 -19.24 -4.33 23.33
CA TYR A 151 -19.27 -5.70 22.81
C TYR A 151 -18.54 -5.81 21.46
N ASN A 152 -18.75 -4.82 20.58
CA ASN A 152 -18.18 -4.84 19.23
C ASN A 152 -16.68 -4.55 19.23
N THR A 153 -16.19 -3.72 20.15
CA THR A 153 -14.76 -3.46 20.33
C THR A 153 -14.02 -4.70 20.81
N GLY A 154 -14.58 -5.43 21.79
CA GLY A 154 -14.00 -6.69 22.27
C GLY A 154 -13.90 -7.77 21.20
N THR A 155 -14.94 -7.90 20.35
CA THR A 155 -14.93 -8.86 19.23
C THR A 155 -13.94 -8.47 18.13
N TYR A 156 -13.77 -7.16 17.87
CA TYR A 156 -12.81 -6.67 16.90
C TYR A 156 -11.37 -6.97 17.34
N LEU A 157 -11.03 -6.65 18.60
CA LEU A 157 -9.69 -6.87 19.13
C LEU A 157 -9.30 -8.36 19.14
N SER A 158 -10.25 -9.25 19.48
CA SER A 158 -9.97 -10.69 19.44
C SER A 158 -9.76 -11.20 18.01
N ALA A 159 -10.50 -10.68 17.03
CA ALA A 159 -10.29 -10.99 15.61
C ALA A 159 -8.94 -10.48 15.09
N LEU A 160 -8.54 -9.26 15.47
CA LEU A 160 -7.22 -8.73 15.12
C LEU A 160 -6.09 -9.57 15.69
N HIS A 161 -6.16 -9.91 16.98
CA HIS A 161 -5.16 -10.75 17.62
C HIS A 161 -5.05 -12.11 16.90
N TYR A 162 -6.19 -12.71 16.54
CA TYR A 162 -6.21 -13.96 15.80
C TYR A 162 -5.58 -13.83 14.40
N MET A 163 -5.84 -12.73 13.68
CA MET A 163 -5.23 -12.47 12.38
C MET A 163 -3.71 -12.29 12.47
N GLN A 164 -3.23 -11.56 13.49
CA GLN A 164 -1.80 -11.37 13.74
C GLN A 164 -1.10 -12.70 14.11
N GLU A 165 -1.74 -13.54 14.93
CA GLU A 165 -1.22 -14.86 15.26
C GLU A 165 -1.10 -15.75 14.00
N LEU A 166 -2.12 -15.74 13.14
CA LEU A 166 -2.09 -16.47 11.87
C LEU A 166 -1.02 -15.92 10.91
N SER A 167 -0.83 -14.60 10.84
CA SER A 167 0.19 -14.01 9.97
C SER A 167 1.61 -14.33 10.45
N ALA A 168 1.86 -14.29 11.76
CA ALA A 168 3.10 -14.74 12.37
C ALA A 168 3.40 -16.22 12.04
N ARG A 169 2.39 -17.10 12.17
CA ARG A 169 2.52 -18.53 11.82
C ARG A 169 2.81 -18.72 10.33
N ARG A 170 2.19 -17.93 9.45
CA ARG A 170 2.44 -17.94 8.00
C ARG A 170 3.90 -17.57 7.70
N LEU A 171 4.41 -16.53 8.34
CA LEU A 171 5.79 -16.06 8.19
C LEU A 171 6.78 -17.15 8.62
N GLU A 172 6.58 -17.79 9.78
CA GLU A 172 7.44 -18.90 10.21
C GLU A 172 7.49 -20.04 9.21
N LEU A 173 6.33 -20.45 8.66
CA LEU A 173 6.26 -21.50 7.65
C LEU A 173 6.97 -21.09 6.37
N GLN A 174 6.82 -19.84 5.92
CA GLN A 174 7.55 -19.32 4.77
C GLN A 174 9.06 -19.30 5.00
N MET A 175 9.53 -18.94 6.19
CA MET A 175 10.95 -19.02 6.54
C MET A 175 11.47 -20.46 6.51
N ARG A 176 10.71 -21.41 7.07
CA ARG A 176 11.07 -22.84 7.01
C ARG A 176 11.13 -23.33 5.57
N LEU A 177 10.14 -22.98 4.75
CA LEU A 177 10.10 -23.31 3.33
C LEU A 177 11.33 -22.74 2.60
N ASN A 178 11.66 -21.47 2.84
CA ASN A 178 12.83 -20.83 2.24
C ASN A 178 14.12 -21.54 2.68
N LYS A 179 14.28 -21.92 3.95
CA LYS A 179 15.41 -22.73 4.42
C LYS A 179 15.51 -24.07 3.69
N TYR A 180 14.39 -24.77 3.47
CA TYR A 180 14.40 -26.02 2.71
C TYR A 180 14.71 -25.82 1.23
N LYS A 181 14.22 -24.74 0.61
CA LYS A 181 14.56 -24.37 -0.77
C LYS A 181 16.03 -24.05 -0.93
N THR A 182 16.64 -23.29 0.00
CA THR A 182 18.07 -23.00 -0.04
C THR A 182 18.89 -24.28 0.13
N LEU A 183 18.53 -25.14 1.10
CA LEU A 183 19.20 -26.44 1.27
C LEU A 183 19.07 -27.31 0.02
N LEU A 184 17.88 -27.38 -0.58
CA LEU A 184 17.66 -28.10 -1.84
C LEU A 184 18.51 -27.52 -2.96
N SER A 185 18.63 -26.20 -3.06
CA SER A 185 19.49 -25.54 -4.05
C SER A 185 20.97 -25.88 -3.86
N LEU A 186 21.43 -26.01 -2.61
CA LEU A 186 22.79 -26.45 -2.27
C LEU A 186 23.00 -27.94 -2.54
N LEU A 187 21.95 -28.76 -2.41
CA LEU A 187 21.98 -30.19 -2.73
C LEU A 187 21.90 -30.45 -4.25
N LYS A 188 21.34 -29.52 -5.03
CA LYS A 188 21.13 -29.68 -6.48
C LYS A 188 22.42 -30.05 -7.24
N PRO A 189 23.59 -29.43 -6.97
CA PRO A 189 24.88 -29.85 -7.52
C PRO A 189 25.28 -31.30 -7.20
N TYR A 190 24.90 -31.83 -6.04
CA TYR A 190 25.23 -33.19 -5.61
C TYR A 190 24.38 -34.27 -6.30
N ARG A 191 23.32 -33.88 -7.03
CA ARG A 191 22.50 -34.84 -7.77
C ARG A 191 23.26 -35.47 -8.94
N ASN A 192 24.16 -34.71 -9.57
CA ASN A 192 25.06 -35.18 -10.63
C ASN A 192 26.52 -34.78 -10.27
N PRO A 193 27.14 -35.47 -9.30
CA PRO A 193 28.43 -35.07 -8.75
C PRO A 193 29.54 -35.11 -9.80
N MET A 194 29.48 -36.06 -10.74
CA MET A 194 30.45 -36.21 -11.84
C MET A 194 30.51 -34.99 -12.77
N GLN A 195 29.38 -34.28 -12.95
CA GLN A 195 29.28 -33.18 -13.91
C GLN A 195 29.45 -31.80 -13.25
N THR A 196 29.07 -31.66 -11.97
CA THR A 196 29.01 -30.33 -11.32
C THR A 196 30.14 -30.10 -10.31
N ILE A 197 30.50 -31.14 -9.55
CA ILE A 197 31.44 -31.02 -8.42
C ILE A 197 32.84 -31.49 -8.83
N GLN A 198 32.93 -32.61 -9.56
CA GLN A 198 34.21 -33.17 -10.00
C GLN A 198 35.07 -32.31 -10.91
N PRO A 199 34.55 -31.53 -11.88
CA PRO A 199 35.41 -30.65 -12.66
C PRO A 199 36.00 -29.49 -11.83
N ASN A 200 35.39 -29.15 -10.69
CA ASN A 200 35.83 -28.08 -9.79
C ASN A 200 36.72 -28.58 -8.63
N LEU A 201 36.91 -29.90 -8.50
CA LEU A 201 37.86 -30.49 -7.57
C LEU A 201 39.27 -30.45 -8.15
N VAL A 202 40.29 -30.31 -7.30
CA VAL A 202 41.71 -30.39 -7.71
C VAL A 202 42.08 -31.85 -7.97
N GLY A 203 41.54 -32.41 -9.06
CA GLY A 203 41.98 -33.69 -9.62
C GLY A 203 43.21 -33.50 -10.50
N ARG A 204 43.99 -34.57 -10.71
CA ARG A 204 45.20 -34.55 -11.57
C ARG A 204 44.88 -34.09 -13.01
N ASP A 205 43.68 -34.39 -13.49
CA ASP A 205 43.20 -34.04 -14.83
C ASP A 205 42.12 -32.94 -14.82
N ALA A 206 41.93 -32.24 -13.70
CA ALA A 206 40.91 -31.21 -13.58
C ALA A 206 41.33 -29.89 -14.28
N PRO A 207 40.38 -29.15 -14.88
CA PRO A 207 40.68 -27.86 -15.51
C PRO A 207 41.30 -26.85 -14.53
N LEU A 208 40.92 -26.90 -13.24
CA LEU A 208 41.49 -26.05 -12.19
C LEU A 208 42.97 -26.36 -11.93
N ALA A 209 43.42 -27.61 -12.07
CA ALA A 209 44.82 -27.98 -11.88
C ALA A 209 45.72 -27.39 -12.99
N LEU A 210 45.19 -27.30 -14.22
CA LEU A 210 45.88 -26.64 -15.34
C LEU A 210 46.01 -25.13 -15.09
N GLU A 211 44.96 -24.47 -14.62
CA GLU A 211 45.01 -23.04 -14.28
C GLU A 211 45.95 -22.78 -13.09
N LEU A 212 45.94 -23.63 -12.06
CA LEU A 212 46.91 -23.56 -10.95
C LEU A 212 48.36 -23.80 -11.40
N GLY A 213 48.59 -24.65 -12.40
CA GLY A 213 49.90 -24.82 -13.02
C GLY A 213 50.37 -23.56 -13.77
N LYS A 214 49.45 -22.90 -14.48
CA LYS A 214 49.72 -21.60 -15.14
C LYS A 214 49.98 -20.49 -14.13
N THR A 215 49.23 -20.43 -13.04
CA THR A 215 49.48 -19.43 -11.98
C THR A 215 50.79 -19.70 -11.25
N ARG A 216 51.15 -20.97 -10.96
CA ARG A 216 52.45 -21.32 -10.40
C ARG A 216 53.60 -20.87 -11.30
N THR A 217 53.51 -21.14 -12.59
CA THR A 217 54.56 -20.75 -13.54
C THR A 217 54.64 -19.24 -13.73
N LEU A 218 53.50 -18.53 -13.75
CA LEU A 218 53.47 -17.06 -13.72
C LEU A 218 54.05 -16.51 -12.42
N ALA A 219 53.70 -17.07 -11.26
CA ALA A 219 54.24 -16.66 -9.97
C ALA A 219 55.75 -16.85 -9.88
N ILE A 220 56.29 -17.95 -10.42
CA ILE A 220 57.75 -18.18 -10.51
C ILE A 220 58.40 -17.10 -11.41
N ARG A 221 57.81 -16.80 -12.56
CA ARG A 221 58.35 -15.76 -13.47
C ARG A 221 58.24 -14.35 -12.88
N VAL A 222 57.14 -14.06 -12.19
CA VAL A 222 56.93 -12.78 -11.49
C VAL A 222 57.91 -12.66 -10.33
N ALA A 223 58.08 -13.69 -9.51
CA ALA A 223 59.06 -13.72 -8.43
C ALA A 223 60.50 -13.56 -8.97
N GLY A 224 60.84 -14.23 -10.08
CA GLY A 224 62.12 -14.05 -10.75
C GLY A 224 62.33 -12.62 -11.27
N ARG A 225 61.33 -12.05 -11.96
CA ARG A 225 61.42 -10.69 -12.53
C ARG A 225 61.33 -9.58 -11.47
N VAL A 226 60.63 -9.82 -10.36
CA VAL A 226 60.62 -8.95 -9.18
C VAL A 226 61.96 -9.06 -8.46
N GLY A 227 62.51 -10.27 -8.29
CA GLY A 227 63.87 -10.47 -7.80
C GLY A 227 64.90 -9.72 -8.64
N GLU A 228 64.84 -9.80 -9.97
CA GLU A 228 65.74 -9.06 -10.87
C GLU A 228 65.55 -7.54 -10.83
N ARG A 229 64.32 -7.04 -10.63
CA ARG A 229 64.02 -5.60 -10.61
C ARG A 229 64.15 -4.94 -9.25
N PHE A 230 64.08 -5.71 -8.17
CA PHE A 230 64.19 -5.25 -6.79
C PHE A 230 65.44 -5.79 -6.06
N ALA A 231 66.31 -6.56 -6.73
CA ALA A 231 67.62 -6.97 -6.19
C ALA A 231 68.53 -5.78 -5.86
N ASP A 232 68.34 -4.63 -6.54
CA ASP A 232 69.07 -3.38 -6.25
C ASP A 232 68.37 -2.46 -5.25
N VAL A 233 67.20 -2.86 -4.73
CA VAL A 233 66.59 -2.19 -3.59
C VAL A 233 66.77 -3.11 -2.40
N GLU A 234 67.93 -2.99 -1.75
CA GLU A 234 68.17 -3.49 -0.40
C GLU A 234 67.09 -2.88 0.52
N VAL A 235 65.97 -3.58 0.65
CA VAL A 235 65.11 -3.44 1.80
C VAL A 235 65.86 -4.17 2.91
N PRO A 236 66.28 -3.49 3.99
CA PRO A 236 67.05 -4.13 5.04
C PRO A 236 66.25 -5.30 5.59
N SER A 237 66.73 -6.52 5.34
CA SER A 237 66.30 -7.67 6.11
C SER A 237 66.74 -7.41 7.53
N THR A 238 65.80 -7.05 8.41
CA THR A 238 65.94 -7.27 9.84
C THR A 238 65.97 -8.78 10.07
N ALA A 239 67.13 -9.37 9.80
CA ALA A 239 67.56 -10.63 10.37
C ALA A 239 68.28 -10.26 11.67
N GLU A 240 67.51 -10.07 12.72
CA GLU A 240 67.98 -10.42 14.06
C GLU A 240 67.22 -11.68 14.44
N ASP A 241 67.97 -12.77 14.57
CA ASP A 241 67.58 -13.98 15.28
C ASP A 241 67.18 -13.56 16.70
N ASP A 242 65.89 -13.40 16.94
CA ASP A 242 65.32 -13.40 18.27
C ASP A 242 64.52 -14.69 18.41
N ASP A 243 64.92 -15.52 19.37
CA ASP A 243 64.26 -16.75 19.78
C ASP A 243 62.78 -16.46 20.10
N MET A 244 61.90 -16.54 19.08
CA MET A 244 60.47 -16.60 19.31
C MET A 244 60.12 -18.00 19.81
N VAL A 245 60.33 -18.20 21.10
CA VAL A 245 59.59 -19.17 21.90
C VAL A 245 58.12 -19.04 21.49
N MET A 246 57.58 -20.12 20.93
CA MET A 246 56.16 -20.25 20.61
C MET A 246 55.36 -20.13 21.92
N GLY A 247 55.05 -18.88 22.28
CA GLY A 247 54.19 -18.53 23.40
C GLY A 247 52.84 -19.19 23.19
N GLU A 248 52.37 -19.82 24.27
CA GLU A 248 51.12 -20.53 24.36
C GLU A 248 49.97 -19.80 23.66
N ASP A 249 49.22 -20.54 22.84
CA ASP A 249 48.06 -20.06 22.10
C ASP A 249 47.08 -19.31 23.01
N PRO A 250 46.91 -17.97 22.89
CA PRO A 250 45.92 -17.21 23.66
C PRO A 250 44.47 -17.60 23.30
N GLY A 251 44.29 -18.46 22.28
CA GLY A 251 43.02 -19.10 21.96
C GLY A 251 42.62 -20.18 22.96
N ARG A 252 43.57 -20.90 23.56
CA ARG A 252 43.27 -21.97 24.52
C ARG A 252 42.73 -21.44 25.84
N GLU A 253 43.31 -20.36 26.36
CA GLU A 253 42.81 -19.69 27.57
C GLU A 253 41.40 -19.13 27.38
N LYS A 254 41.09 -18.57 26.20
CA LYS A 254 39.74 -18.08 25.89
C LYS A 254 38.73 -19.20 25.83
N VAL A 255 39.10 -20.35 25.25
CA VAL A 255 38.23 -21.54 25.21
C VAL A 255 38.02 -22.12 26.60
N GLN A 256 39.06 -22.14 27.44
CA GLN A 256 38.98 -22.63 28.81
C GLN A 256 38.12 -21.72 29.69
N LYS A 257 38.21 -20.40 29.52
CA LYS A 257 37.37 -19.42 30.23
C LYS A 257 35.88 -19.51 29.85
N VAL A 258 35.58 -19.90 28.60
CA VAL A 258 34.19 -20.17 28.16
C VAL A 258 33.68 -21.48 28.75
N LEU A 259 34.52 -22.52 28.84
CA LEU A 259 34.17 -23.80 29.47
C LEU A 259 33.96 -23.70 30.98
N GLU A 260 34.70 -22.83 31.67
CA GLU A 260 34.50 -22.56 33.11
C GLU A 260 33.27 -21.68 33.40
N SER A 261 32.70 -21.03 32.38
CA SER A 261 31.51 -20.18 32.49
C SER A 261 30.19 -20.92 32.22
N TRP A 262 30.25 -22.24 32.00
CA TRP A 262 29.11 -23.14 31.80
C TRP A 262 28.87 -24.04 33.00
#